data_AF-A0A3D0LXD8-F1
#
_entry.id   AF-A0A3D0LXD8-F1
#
_cell.length_a   1.000
_cell.length_b   1.000
_cell.length_c   1.000
_cell.angle_alpha   90.00
_cell.angle_beta   90.00
_cell.angle_gamma   90.00
#
_symmetry.space_group_name_H-M   'P 1'
#
loop_
_entity.id
_entity.type
_entity.pdbx_description
1 polymer ?
#
loop_
_entity_poly.entity_id
_entity_poly.type
_entity_poly.pdbx_seq_one_letter_code
_entity_poly.pdbx_strand_id
1 'polypeptide(L)'
;MTAWLGRLSLAWKSILLAMLASLPLAAVIFSAATSRSLPFSAVFVCVVAVLFSWYLFAAFHASLSRLLRDVAAAQAQVGHGDFSVRLAVAGQDEGGRLAVRFNDMVREVGRTMMEIRDAAAEVAHSAAELKSSAGQVAAATELQEISVAETAAATEEMTASIDEVAVQSRKAEQ
;
A
#
# COMPACT_ATOMS: atom_id res chain seq x y z
N MET A 1 26.57 -26.81 10.12
CA MET A 1 27.10 -25.71 10.96
C MET A 1 26.71 -24.30 10.47
N THR A 2 25.80 -24.13 9.51
CA THR A 2 25.33 -22.82 8.98
C THR A 2 24.18 -22.20 9.80
N ALA A 3 23.54 -22.97 10.68
CA ALA A 3 22.35 -22.54 11.43
C ALA A 3 22.65 -21.57 12.60
N TRP A 4 23.87 -21.58 13.15
CA TRP A 4 24.22 -20.74 14.31
C TRP A 4 24.47 -19.28 13.96
N LEU A 5 25.01 -18.99 12.76
CA LEU A 5 25.30 -17.63 12.30
C LEU A 5 24.07 -16.86 11.81
N GLY A 6 22.96 -17.55 11.50
CA GLY A 6 21.71 -16.92 11.08
C GLY A 6 20.96 -16.18 12.19
N ARG A 7 21.29 -16.41 13.45
CA ARG A 7 20.64 -15.76 14.61
C ARG A 7 21.35 -14.49 15.08
N LEU A 8 22.55 -14.22 14.56
CA LEU A 8 23.35 -13.08 14.96
C LEU A 8 22.94 -11.82 14.17
N SER A 9 22.78 -10.69 14.86
CA SER A 9 22.48 -9.43 14.19
C SER A 9 23.63 -8.95 13.31
N LEU A 10 23.31 -8.09 12.34
CA LEU A 10 24.23 -7.51 11.35
C LEU A 10 25.49 -6.92 12.00
N ALA A 11 25.32 -6.24 13.13
CA ALA A 11 26.41 -5.65 13.90
C ALA A 11 27.36 -6.69 14.50
N TRP A 12 26.82 -7.82 14.96
CA TRP A 12 27.66 -8.88 15.52
C TRP A 12 28.39 -9.66 14.42
N LYS A 13 27.82 -9.77 13.22
CA LYS A 13 28.49 -10.34 12.05
C LYS A 13 29.67 -9.46 11.60
N SER A 14 29.50 -8.14 11.60
CA SER A 14 30.60 -7.20 11.27
C SER A 14 31.68 -7.15 12.36
N ILE A 15 31.30 -7.22 13.64
CA ILE A 15 32.25 -7.32 14.76
C ILE A 15 33.04 -8.63 14.68
N LEU A 16 32.40 -9.76 14.39
CA LEU A 16 33.09 -11.04 14.21
C LEU A 16 34.06 -11.00 13.03
N LEU A 17 33.68 -10.39 11.91
CA LEU A 17 34.57 -10.18 10.77
C LEU A 17 35.78 -9.31 11.12
N ALA A 18 35.58 -8.21 11.85
CA ALA A 18 36.65 -7.32 12.27
C ALA A 18 37.58 -7.95 13.32
N MET A 19 37.03 -8.72 14.27
CA MET A 19 37.82 -9.47 15.24
C MET A 19 38.63 -10.58 14.57
N LEU A 20 38.02 -11.32 13.64
CA LEU A 20 38.71 -12.40 12.93
C LEU A 20 39.82 -11.87 12.02
N ALA A 21 39.62 -10.71 11.38
CA ALA A 21 40.62 -10.09 10.52
C ALA A 21 41.83 -9.50 11.29
N SER A 22 41.66 -9.13 12.56
CA SER A 22 42.74 -8.50 13.36
C SER A 22 43.66 -9.52 14.06
N LEU A 23 43.17 -10.73 14.35
CA LEU A 23 43.95 -11.82 14.95
C LEU A 23 45.23 -12.21 14.17
N PRO A 24 45.20 -12.43 12.84
CA PRO A 24 46.41 -12.79 12.09
C PRO A 24 47.45 -11.67 12.09
N LEU A 25 47.01 -10.40 12.05
CA LEU A 25 47.90 -9.25 12.12
C LEU A 25 48.66 -9.21 13.46
N ALA A 26 47.97 -9.47 14.57
CA ALA A 26 48.58 -9.54 15.89
C ALA A 26 49.60 -10.70 15.99
N ALA A 27 49.29 -11.87 15.44
CA ALA A 27 50.20 -13.02 15.43
C ALA A 27 51.48 -12.76 14.61
N VAL A 28 51.35 -12.08 13.45
CA VAL A 28 52.49 -11.69 12.62
C VAL A 28 53.36 -10.68 13.34
N ILE A 29 52.78 -9.62 13.93
CA ILE A 29 53.52 -8.60 14.70
C ILE A 29 54.25 -9.24 15.89
N PHE A 30 53.60 -10.15 16.60
CA PHE A 30 54.19 -10.86 17.74
C PHE A 30 55.38 -11.75 17.33
N SER A 31 55.24 -12.48 16.21
CA SER A 31 56.33 -13.31 15.68
C SER A 31 57.50 -12.48 15.14
N ALA A 32 57.23 -11.31 14.55
CA ALA A 32 58.26 -10.37 14.09
C ALA A 32 59.02 -9.72 15.24
N ALA A 33 58.34 -9.41 16.36
CA ALA A 33 58.94 -8.82 17.55
C ALA A 33 59.91 -9.76 18.29
N THR A 34 59.79 -11.07 18.08
CA THR A 34 60.60 -12.12 18.74
C THR A 34 61.90 -12.49 17.97
N SER A 35 62.14 -11.90 16.79
CA SER A 35 63.40 -12.00 16.01
C SER A 35 63.98 -13.42 15.79
N ARG A 36 63.12 -14.41 15.53
CA ARG A 36 63.48 -15.72 14.97
C ARG A 36 62.46 -16.06 13.87
N SER A 37 62.94 -16.26 12.64
CA SER A 37 62.21 -16.62 11.41
C SER A 37 60.73 -16.99 11.55
N LEU A 38 59.85 -16.37 10.76
CA LEU A 38 58.40 -16.67 10.74
C LEU A 38 58.16 -18.19 10.64
N PRO A 39 57.61 -18.84 11.68
CA PRO A 39 57.37 -20.27 11.63
C PRO A 39 56.25 -20.55 10.61
N PHE A 40 56.39 -21.61 9.82
CA PHE A 40 55.37 -22.01 8.82
C PHE A 40 53.96 -22.14 9.41
N SER A 41 53.84 -22.45 10.70
CA SER A 41 52.57 -22.49 11.43
C SER A 41 51.87 -21.12 11.52
N ALA A 42 52.61 -20.02 11.67
CA ALA A 42 52.03 -18.67 11.72
C ALA A 42 51.45 -18.25 10.37
N VAL A 43 52.13 -18.60 9.27
CA VAL A 43 51.63 -18.37 7.90
C VAL A 43 50.36 -19.18 7.65
N PHE A 44 50.35 -20.45 8.06
CA PHE A 44 49.17 -21.31 7.92
C PHE A 44 47.94 -20.75 8.65
N VAL A 45 48.09 -20.33 9.91
CA VAL A 45 47.00 -19.72 10.69
C VAL A 45 46.48 -18.45 10.03
N CYS A 46 47.37 -17.61 9.47
CA CYS A 46 46.95 -16.40 8.76
C CYS A 46 46.13 -16.73 7.50
N VAL A 47 46.58 -17.71 6.71
CA VAL A 47 45.86 -18.14 5.50
C VAL A 47 44.48 -18.67 5.86
N VAL A 48 44.36 -19.52 6.89
CA VAL A 48 43.06 -20.05 7.34
C VAL A 48 42.15 -18.92 7.83
N ALA A 49 42.67 -17.97 8.61
CA ALA A 49 41.89 -16.83 9.08
C ALA A 49 41.37 -15.95 7.93
N VAL A 50 42.20 -15.69 6.91
CA VAL A 50 41.81 -14.93 5.71
C VAL A 50 40.75 -15.68 4.91
N LEU A 51 40.93 -16.97 4.66
CA LEU A 51 39.95 -17.79 3.94
C LEU A 51 38.62 -17.88 4.69
N PHE A 52 38.67 -18.03 6.01
CA PHE A 52 37.46 -18.08 6.83
C PHE A 52 36.73 -16.72 6.85
N SER A 53 37.48 -15.61 6.96
CA SER A 53 36.94 -14.25 6.87
C SER A 53 36.29 -13.99 5.51
N TRP A 54 36.97 -14.37 4.41
CA TRP A 54 36.41 -14.30 3.06
C TRP A 54 35.11 -15.09 2.96
N TYR A 55 35.10 -16.34 3.44
CA TYR A 55 33.92 -17.19 3.39
C TYR A 55 32.72 -16.55 4.12
N LEU A 56 32.92 -16.03 5.33
CA LEU A 56 31.88 -15.34 6.08
C LEU A 56 31.41 -14.06 5.37
N PHE A 57 32.32 -13.27 4.82
CA PHE A 57 32.00 -12.07 4.07
C PHE A 57 31.17 -12.39 2.82
N ALA A 58 31.58 -13.39 2.03
CA ALA A 58 30.86 -13.82 0.84
C ALA A 58 29.46 -14.35 1.18
N ALA A 59 29.33 -15.18 2.22
CA ALA A 59 28.04 -15.70 2.68
C ALA A 59 27.11 -14.56 3.15
N PHE A 60 27.64 -13.59 3.90
CA PHE A 60 26.91 -12.42 4.34
C PHE A 60 26.42 -11.56 3.17
N HIS A 61 27.34 -11.23 2.25
CA HIS A 61 27.02 -10.41 1.08
C HIS A 61 25.96 -11.08 0.19
N ALA A 62 26.07 -12.40 -0.02
CA ALA A 62 25.08 -13.16 -0.78
C ALA A 62 23.69 -13.14 -0.11
N SER A 63 23.63 -13.33 1.21
CA SER A 63 22.37 -13.30 1.96
C SER A 63 21.70 -11.92 1.92
N LEU A 64 22.45 -10.84 2.14
CA LEU A 64 21.93 -9.48 2.11
C LEU A 64 21.46 -9.09 0.71
N SER A 65 22.27 -9.41 -0.31
CA SER A 65 21.93 -9.15 -1.72
C SER A 65 20.64 -9.86 -2.13
N ARG A 66 20.43 -11.10 -1.66
CA ARG A 66 19.20 -11.85 -1.92
C ARG A 66 17.99 -11.18 -1.28
N LEU A 67 18.07 -10.84 0.01
CA LEU A 67 16.98 -10.17 0.71
C LEU A 67 16.59 -8.85 0.02
N LEU A 68 17.56 -8.03 -0.35
CA LEU A 68 17.29 -6.76 -1.03
C LEU A 68 16.63 -6.94 -2.40
N ARG A 69 17.02 -7.97 -3.15
CA ARG A 69 16.35 -8.33 -4.41
C ARG A 69 14.91 -8.79 -4.18
N ASP A 70 14.68 -9.62 -3.18
CA ASP A 70 13.35 -10.13 -2.85
C ASP A 70 12.42 -8.96 -2.42
N VAL A 71 12.92 -8.05 -1.59
CA VAL A 71 12.20 -6.81 -1.21
C VAL A 71 11.91 -5.95 -2.43
N ALA A 72 12.89 -5.71 -3.30
CA ALA A 72 12.68 -4.89 -4.50
C ALA A 72 11.65 -5.51 -5.46
N ALA A 73 11.69 -6.83 -5.65
CA ALA A 73 10.73 -7.55 -6.48
C ALA A 73 9.32 -7.53 -5.88
N ALA A 74 9.19 -7.67 -4.56
CA ALA A 74 7.91 -7.54 -3.88
C ALA A 74 7.37 -6.10 -3.95
N GLN A 75 8.23 -5.10 -3.78
CA GLN A 75 7.86 -3.69 -3.90
C GLN A 75 7.37 -3.33 -5.30
N ALA A 76 7.98 -3.89 -6.35
CA ALA A 76 7.50 -3.71 -7.73
C ALA A 76 6.07 -4.26 -7.91
N GLN A 77 5.77 -5.44 -7.36
CA GLN A 77 4.42 -6.04 -7.40
C GLN A 77 3.40 -5.18 -6.65
N VAL A 78 3.75 -4.68 -5.46
CA VAL A 78 2.93 -3.73 -4.70
C VAL A 78 2.68 -2.45 -5.51
N GLY A 79 3.69 -1.94 -6.21
CA GLY A 79 3.57 -0.78 -7.09
C GLY A 79 2.63 -1.01 -8.28
N HIS A 80 2.44 -2.26 -8.71
CA HIS A 80 1.46 -2.66 -9.71
C HIS A 80 0.06 -2.95 -9.14
N GLY A 81 -0.15 -2.72 -7.83
CA GLY A 81 -1.42 -2.92 -7.16
C GLY A 81 -1.65 -4.31 -6.59
N ASP A 82 -0.64 -5.20 -6.64
CA ASP A 82 -0.73 -6.50 -5.97
C ASP A 82 -0.33 -6.39 -4.49
N PHE A 83 -1.33 -6.20 -3.63
CA PHE A 83 -1.16 -6.15 -2.17
C PHE A 83 -1.25 -7.54 -1.51
N SER A 84 -1.26 -8.63 -2.28
CA SER A 84 -1.23 -10.00 -1.76
C SER A 84 0.19 -10.51 -1.53
N VAL A 85 1.19 -9.89 -2.17
CA VAL A 85 2.60 -10.31 -2.06
C VAL A 85 3.12 -10.24 -0.63
N ARG A 86 3.87 -11.27 -0.22
CA ARG A 86 4.49 -11.36 1.11
C ARG A 86 5.94 -11.80 0.99
N LEU A 87 6.81 -11.20 1.79
CA LEU A 87 8.17 -11.65 1.98
C LEU A 87 8.21 -12.80 2.98
N ALA A 88 9.04 -13.81 2.71
CA ALA A 88 9.30 -14.89 3.63
C ALA A 88 10.09 -14.37 4.85
N VAL A 89 9.55 -14.58 6.05
CA VAL A 89 10.22 -14.19 7.30
C VAL A 89 11.17 -15.31 7.71
N ALA A 90 12.45 -15.14 7.37
CA ALA A 90 13.51 -16.06 7.78
C ALA A 90 14.41 -15.40 8.83
N GLY A 91 14.57 -16.07 9.97
CA GLY A 91 15.41 -15.60 11.07
C GLY A 91 14.77 -14.51 11.95
N GLN A 92 15.50 -14.11 13.00
CA GLN A 92 15.09 -13.05 13.94
C GLN A 92 16.04 -11.84 13.89
N ASP A 93 16.89 -11.78 12.87
CA ASP A 93 17.83 -10.69 12.65
C ASP A 93 17.15 -9.51 11.93
N GLU A 94 17.96 -8.52 11.54
CA GLU A 94 17.51 -7.32 10.85
C GLU A 94 16.72 -7.64 9.58
N GLY A 95 17.09 -8.72 8.87
CA GLY A 95 16.43 -9.11 7.62
C GLY A 95 15.04 -9.66 7.85
N GLY A 96 14.89 -10.53 8.86
CA GLY A 96 13.58 -11.03 9.28
C GLY A 96 12.66 -9.90 9.77
N ARG A 97 13.19 -8.95 10.55
CA ARG A 97 12.42 -7.78 11.02
C ARG A 97 11.99 -6.87 9.86
N LEU A 98 12.83 -6.69 8.85
CA LEU A 98 12.48 -5.92 7.65
C LEU A 98 11.34 -6.61 6.89
N ALA A 99 11.41 -7.93 6.69
CA ALA A 99 10.36 -8.69 6.03
C ALA A 99 9.01 -8.59 6.77
N VAL A 100 9.00 -8.65 8.09
CA VAL A 100 7.79 -8.45 8.91
C VAL A 100 7.21 -7.05 8.68
N ARG A 101 8.02 -6.00 8.84
CA ARG A 101 7.55 -4.61 8.65
C ARG A 101 7.04 -4.34 7.25
N PHE A 102 7.69 -4.89 6.23
CA PHE A 102 7.22 -4.82 4.86
C PHE A 102 5.85 -5.48 4.70
N ASN A 103 5.68 -6.70 5.22
CA ASN A 103 4.40 -7.41 5.14
C ASN A 103 3.27 -6.66 5.86
N ASP A 104 3.55 -6.02 6.99
CA ASP A 104 2.57 -5.20 7.71
C ASP A 104 2.16 -3.97 6.91
N MET A 105 3.12 -3.27 6.30
CA MET A 105 2.85 -2.15 5.40
C MET A 105 1.95 -2.56 4.23
N VAL A 106 2.26 -3.67 3.55
CA VAL A 106 1.46 -4.15 2.40
C VAL A 106 0.05 -4.54 2.83
N ARG A 107 -0.10 -5.17 4.01
CA ARG A 107 -1.41 -5.50 4.58
C ARG A 107 -2.25 -4.24 4.80
N GLU A 108 -1.64 -3.20 5.37
CA GLU A 108 -2.34 -1.95 5.67
C GLU A 108 -2.74 -1.19 4.41
N VAL A 109 -1.86 -1.12 3.41
CA VAL A 109 -2.21 -0.53 2.11
C VAL A 109 -3.36 -1.30 1.46
N GLY A 110 -3.33 -2.64 1.49
CA GLY A 110 -4.41 -3.47 0.99
C GLY A 110 -5.74 -3.22 1.71
N ARG A 111 -5.72 -3.05 3.04
CA ARG A 111 -6.90 -2.69 3.85
C ARG A 111 -7.49 -1.36 3.38
N THR A 112 -6.67 -0.31 3.30
CA THR A 112 -7.11 1.02 2.85
C THR A 112 -7.72 0.99 1.45
N MET A 113 -7.16 0.19 0.53
CA MET A 113 -7.70 0.07 -0.83
C MET A 113 -9.06 -0.64 -0.86
N MET A 114 -9.30 -1.62 0.02
CA MET A 114 -10.63 -2.21 0.17
C MET A 114 -11.64 -1.19 0.70
N GLU A 115 -11.27 -0.38 1.69
CA GLU A 115 -12.14 0.67 2.23
C GLU A 115 -12.50 1.71 1.17
N ILE A 116 -11.54 2.13 0.34
CA ILE A 116 -11.79 3.03 -0.78
C ILE A 116 -12.77 2.41 -1.79
N ARG A 117 -12.60 1.12 -2.11
CA ARG A 117 -13.50 0.41 -3.03
C ARG A 117 -14.92 0.34 -2.48
N ASP A 118 -15.06 0.03 -1.20
CA ASP A 118 -16.36 -0.13 -0.57
C ASP A 118 -17.07 1.23 -0.46
N ALA A 119 -16.36 2.31 -0.13
CA ALA A 119 -16.88 3.67 -0.17
C ALA A 119 -17.30 4.09 -1.60
N ALA A 120 -16.53 3.74 -2.62
CA ALA A 120 -16.89 4.01 -4.00
C ALA A 120 -18.18 3.26 -4.43
N ALA A 121 -18.38 2.04 -3.93
CA ALA A 121 -19.61 1.28 -4.17
C ALA A 121 -20.82 1.94 -3.49
N GLU A 122 -20.67 2.47 -2.28
CA GLU A 122 -21.72 3.22 -1.57
C GLU A 122 -22.10 4.51 -2.31
N VAL A 123 -21.10 5.25 -2.81
CA VAL A 123 -21.34 6.44 -3.66
C VAL A 123 -22.08 6.06 -4.93
N ALA A 124 -21.69 4.96 -5.60
CA ALA A 124 -22.36 4.50 -6.81
C ALA A 124 -23.82 4.10 -6.54
N HIS A 125 -24.08 3.46 -5.40
CA HIS A 125 -25.44 3.10 -4.97
C HIS A 125 -26.29 4.35 -4.71
N SER A 126 -25.75 5.32 -3.97
CA SER A 126 -26.43 6.59 -3.67
C SER A 126 -26.73 7.40 -4.93
N ALA A 127 -25.81 7.40 -5.91
CA ALA A 127 -26.02 8.03 -7.22
C ALA A 127 -27.15 7.35 -8.02
N ALA A 128 -27.28 6.03 -7.92
CA ALA A 128 -28.39 5.30 -8.56
C ALA A 128 -29.74 5.63 -7.92
N GLU A 129 -29.80 5.74 -6.59
CA GLU A 129 -31.00 6.19 -5.88
C GLU A 129 -31.38 7.63 -6.25
N LEU A 130 -30.41 8.55 -6.28
CA LEU A 130 -30.64 9.94 -6.67
C LEU A 130 -31.18 10.04 -8.11
N LYS A 131 -30.65 9.24 -9.04
CA LYS A 131 -31.15 9.16 -10.42
C LYS A 131 -32.60 8.69 -10.46
N SER A 132 -32.95 7.67 -9.67
CA SER A 132 -34.32 7.19 -9.56
C SER A 132 -35.26 8.27 -9.03
N SER A 133 -34.88 8.95 -7.95
CA SER A 133 -35.64 10.06 -7.36
C SER A 133 -35.81 11.22 -8.33
N ALA A 134 -34.76 11.59 -9.06
CA ALA A 134 -34.84 12.62 -10.09
C ALA A 134 -35.83 12.25 -11.21
N GLY A 135 -35.90 10.98 -11.61
CA GLY A 135 -36.90 10.49 -12.57
C GLY A 135 -38.33 10.62 -12.05
N GLN A 136 -38.57 10.30 -10.77
CA GLN A 136 -39.88 10.48 -10.14
C GLN A 136 -40.28 11.95 -10.05
N VAL A 137 -39.35 12.83 -9.69
CA VAL A 137 -39.59 14.28 -9.65
C VAL A 137 -39.91 14.80 -11.04
N ALA A 138 -39.17 14.39 -12.08
CA ALA A 138 -39.46 14.80 -13.45
C ALA A 138 -40.88 14.39 -13.89
N ALA A 139 -41.30 13.15 -13.60
CA ALA A 139 -42.66 12.68 -13.90
C ALA A 139 -43.73 13.45 -13.11
N ALA A 140 -43.48 13.77 -11.84
CA ALA A 140 -44.38 14.58 -11.04
C ALA A 140 -44.52 16.01 -11.57
N THR A 141 -43.42 16.61 -12.03
CA THR A 141 -43.42 17.93 -12.68
C THR A 141 -44.25 17.92 -13.96
N GLU A 142 -44.13 16.88 -14.80
CA GLU A 142 -44.94 16.74 -16.03
C GLU A 142 -46.44 16.68 -15.72
N LEU A 143 -46.84 15.91 -14.69
CA LEU A 143 -48.23 15.87 -14.23
C LEU A 143 -48.70 17.23 -13.67
N GLN A 144 -47.82 17.93 -12.97
CA GLN A 144 -48.13 19.26 -12.42
C GLN A 144 -48.34 20.30 -13.54
N GLU A 145 -47.53 20.27 -14.60
CA GLU A 145 -47.71 21.14 -15.77
C GLU A 145 -49.08 20.93 -16.42
N ILE A 146 -49.53 19.67 -16.57
CA ILE A 146 -50.86 19.34 -17.10
C ILE A 146 -51.96 19.92 -16.20
N SER A 147 -51.88 19.73 -14.88
CA SER A 147 -52.88 20.24 -13.93
C SER A 147 -52.94 21.78 -13.92
N VAL A 148 -51.79 22.45 -14.08
CA VAL A 148 -51.74 23.91 -14.21
C VAL A 148 -52.40 24.37 -15.50
N ALA A 149 -52.15 23.68 -16.62
CA ALA A 149 -52.80 24.00 -17.90
C ALA A 149 -54.32 23.81 -17.83
N GLU A 150 -54.81 22.74 -17.20
CA GLU A 150 -56.25 22.53 -16.96
C GLU A 150 -56.86 23.63 -16.09
N THR A 151 -56.17 24.01 -15.02
CA THR A 151 -56.63 25.08 -14.12
C THR A 151 -56.70 26.42 -14.84
N ALA A 152 -55.71 26.74 -15.69
CA ALA A 152 -55.70 27.95 -16.50
C ALA A 152 -56.89 27.97 -17.48
N ALA A 153 -57.15 26.87 -18.19
CA ALA A 153 -58.28 26.75 -19.11
C ALA A 153 -59.63 26.92 -18.38
N ALA A 154 -59.80 26.30 -17.20
CA ALA A 154 -61.00 26.48 -16.38
C ALA A 154 -61.16 27.94 -15.92
N THR A 155 -60.07 28.64 -15.64
CA THR A 155 -60.09 30.06 -15.27
C THR A 155 -60.48 30.95 -16.45
N GLU A 156 -60.04 30.63 -17.67
CA GLU A 156 -60.47 31.31 -18.90
C GLU A 156 -61.96 31.11 -19.17
N GLU A 157 -62.46 29.87 -19.06
CA GLU A 157 -63.87 29.55 -19.24
C GLU A 157 -64.76 30.26 -18.20
N MET A 158 -64.32 30.30 -16.94
CA MET A 158 -65.02 31.03 -15.88
C MET A 158 -65.06 32.53 -16.15
N THR A 159 -63.96 33.11 -16.64
CA THR A 159 -63.90 34.52 -17.02
C THR A 159 -64.85 34.84 -18.16
N ALA A 160 -64.90 33.98 -19.20
CA ALA A 160 -65.84 34.11 -20.30
C ALA A 160 -67.30 34.03 -19.83
N SER A 161 -67.61 33.09 -18.94
CA SER A 161 -68.94 32.94 -18.34
C SER A 161 -69.36 34.18 -17.53
N ILE A 162 -68.43 34.76 -16.76
CA ILE A 162 -68.67 36.00 -16.01
C ILE A 162 -68.97 37.17 -16.97
N ASP A 163 -68.21 37.31 -18.06
CA ASP A 163 -68.45 38.36 -19.05
C ASP A 163 -69.81 38.17 -19.76
N GLU A 164 -70.16 36.93 -20.11
CA GLU A 164 -71.46 36.60 -20.68
C GLU A 164 -72.61 36.95 -19.72
N VAL A 165 -72.52 36.58 -18.44
CA VAL A 165 -73.51 36.92 -17.42
C VAL A 165 -73.64 38.44 -17.23
N ALA A 166 -72.52 39.17 -17.29
CA ALA A 166 -72.52 40.64 -17.21
C ALA A 166 -73.21 41.28 -18.43
N VAL A 167 -72.99 40.74 -19.63
CA VAL A 167 -73.69 41.17 -20.86
C VAL A 167 -75.20 40.90 -20.77
N GLN A 168 -75.60 39.72 -20.30
CA GLN A 168 -77.01 39.36 -20.15
C GLN A 168 -77.73 40.26 -19.13
N SER A 169 -77.10 40.54 -17.99
CA SER A 169 -77.65 41.45 -16.97
C SER A 169 -77.89 42.86 -17.53
N ARG A 170 -76.95 43.41 -18.30
CA ARG A 170 -77.11 44.73 -18.94
C ARG A 170 -78.26 44.77 -19.95
N LYS A 171 -78.51 43.67 -20.68
CA LYS A 171 -79.64 43.58 -21.61
C LYS A 171 -80.99 43.49 -20.89
N ALA A 172 -81.04 42.91 -19.69
CA ALA A 172 -82.27 42.78 -18.91
C ALA A 172 -82.69 44.09 -18.23
N GLU A 173 -81.78 45.04 -18.02
CA GLU A 173 -82.05 46.37 -17.46
C GLU A 173 -82.54 47.42 -18.49
N GLN A 174 -82.47 47.12 -19.79
CA GLN A 174 -82.98 47.98 -20.88
C GLN A 174 -84.41 47.59 -21.30
#